data_AF-A0AAV0AJ34-F1
#
_entry.id   AF-A0AAV0AJ34-F1
#
_cell.length_a   1.000
_cell.length_b   1.000
_cell.length_c   1.000
_cell.angle_alpha   90.00
_cell.angle_beta   90.00
_cell.angle_gamma   90.00
#
_symmetry.space_group_name_H-M   'P 1'
#
loop_
_entity.id
_entity.type
_entity.pdbx_description
1 polymer ?
#
loop_
_entity_poly.entity_id
_entity_poly.type
_entity_poly.pdbx_seq_one_letter_code
_entity_poly.pdbx_strand_id
1 'polypeptide(L)'
;MVGGTIDKLIRHQPSLKKTVLEANVNFLNGIYKLGKNIDPSSESLSCVLLRSEIKETKKSKEVLDFLAAPQSDLVNANNVLMSEPASGPADLLLQSTLDAVNKKEMDKKDAFLNRAVLLYVDVDCYLLESMLQNVAHSQYLTSMQGFDIKLSLLRLPSIPYNFLTTTAAKASASTIRLLTKTLPREILSVVMKQLQSDWVDIRPFWETL
;
A
#
# COMPACT_ATOMS: atom_id res chain seq x y z
N MET A 1 -10.36 -11.54 -17.47
CA MET A 1 -9.55 -10.57 -16.70
C MET A 1 -8.86 -9.61 -17.65
N VAL A 2 -8.72 -8.35 -17.25
CA VAL A 2 -8.23 -7.24 -18.10
C VAL A 2 -6.87 -7.53 -18.73
N GLY A 3 -5.90 -8.07 -17.97
CA GLY A 3 -4.57 -8.36 -18.51
C GLY A 3 -4.53 -9.44 -19.58
N GLY A 4 -5.42 -10.42 -19.54
CA GLY A 4 -5.56 -11.40 -20.64
C GLY A 4 -6.12 -10.79 -21.92
N THR A 5 -7.00 -9.78 -21.81
CA THR A 5 -7.48 -9.02 -22.98
C THR A 5 -6.36 -8.14 -23.54
N ILE A 6 -5.57 -7.51 -22.66
CA ILE A 6 -4.38 -6.72 -23.05
C ILE A 6 -3.34 -7.62 -23.72
N ASP A 7 -3.06 -8.82 -23.20
CA ASP A 7 -2.16 -9.81 -23.80
C ASP A 7 -2.63 -10.21 -25.22
N LYS A 8 -3.92 -10.47 -25.39
CA LYS A 8 -4.49 -10.74 -26.72
C LYS A 8 -4.34 -9.54 -27.66
N LEU A 9 -4.59 -8.33 -27.17
CA LEU A 9 -4.46 -7.11 -27.95
C LEU A 9 -3.02 -6.93 -28.47
N ILE A 10 -2.01 -7.03 -27.59
CA ILE A 10 -0.60 -6.85 -27.98
C ILE A 10 -0.08 -8.00 -28.87
N ARG A 11 -0.69 -9.19 -28.82
CA ARG A 11 -0.41 -10.28 -29.78
C ARG A 11 -0.96 -9.98 -31.17
N HIS A 12 -2.16 -9.39 -31.25
CA HIS A 12 -2.78 -9.04 -32.54
C HIS A 12 -2.29 -7.70 -33.10
N GLN A 13 -1.77 -6.83 -32.25
CA GLN A 13 -1.25 -5.51 -32.60
C GLN A 13 0.15 -5.31 -31.99
N PRO A 14 1.20 -5.90 -32.59
CA PRO A 14 2.56 -5.85 -32.02
C PRO A 14 3.13 -4.43 -31.87
N SER A 15 2.65 -3.48 -32.68
CA SER A 15 3.03 -2.05 -32.59
C SER A 15 2.72 -1.44 -31.23
N LEU A 16 1.68 -1.93 -30.53
CA LEU A 16 1.29 -1.45 -29.21
C LEU A 16 2.09 -2.08 -28.06
N LYS A 17 2.84 -3.17 -28.32
CA LYS A 17 3.54 -3.95 -27.28
C LYS A 17 4.45 -3.06 -26.43
N LYS A 18 5.28 -2.25 -27.08
CA LYS A 18 6.23 -1.36 -26.40
C LYS A 18 5.50 -0.37 -25.48
N THR A 19 4.53 0.37 -26.03
CA THR A 19 3.76 1.38 -25.30
C THR A 19 3.02 0.79 -24.10
N VAL A 20 2.40 -0.38 -24.25
CA VAL A 20 1.64 -1.04 -23.18
C VAL A 20 2.58 -1.49 -22.05
N LEU A 21 3.70 -2.12 -22.38
CA LEU A 21 4.65 -2.60 -21.38
C LEU A 21 5.37 -1.45 -20.67
N GLU A 22 5.70 -0.37 -21.38
CA GLU A 22 6.21 0.87 -20.80
C GLU A 22 5.19 1.52 -19.86
N ALA A 23 3.92 1.60 -20.26
CA ALA A 23 2.85 2.13 -19.40
C ALA A 23 2.70 1.30 -18.12
N ASN A 24 2.89 -0.02 -18.20
CA ASN A 24 2.86 -0.89 -17.04
C ASN A 24 4.04 -0.68 -16.09
N VAL A 25 5.26 -0.49 -16.62
CA VAL A 25 6.43 -0.11 -15.80
C VAL A 25 6.23 1.28 -15.16
N ASN A 26 5.62 2.21 -15.88
CA ASN A 26 5.25 3.52 -15.34
C ASN A 26 4.20 3.41 -14.23
N PHE A 27 3.24 2.49 -14.36
CA PHE A 27 2.26 2.19 -13.31
C PHE A 27 2.94 1.66 -12.05
N LEU A 28 3.83 0.67 -12.18
CA LEU A 28 4.66 0.16 -11.07
C LEU A 28 5.47 1.28 -10.38
N ASN A 29 6.11 2.15 -11.17
CA ASN A 29 6.83 3.32 -10.65
C ASN A 29 5.92 4.32 -9.94
N GLY A 30 4.69 4.49 -10.42
CA GLY A 30 3.68 5.32 -9.77
C GLY A 30 3.31 4.79 -8.39
N ILE A 31 3.09 3.48 -8.27
CA ILE A 31 2.85 2.81 -6.98
C ILE A 31 4.04 2.98 -6.06
N TYR A 32 5.27 2.79 -6.57
CA TYR A 32 6.48 2.94 -5.78
C TYR A 32 6.64 4.35 -5.22
N LYS A 33 6.45 5.38 -6.05
CA LYS A 33 6.48 6.78 -5.61
C LYS A 33 5.40 7.08 -4.58
N LEU A 34 4.19 6.54 -4.79
CA LEU A 34 3.08 6.73 -3.88
C LEU A 34 3.40 6.15 -2.50
N GLY A 35 3.84 4.90 -2.43
CA GLY A 35 4.14 4.24 -1.16
C GLY A 35 5.39 4.77 -0.45
N LYS A 36 6.36 5.31 -1.19
CA LYS A 36 7.56 5.94 -0.59
C LYS A 36 7.25 7.26 0.11
N ASN A 37 6.23 7.99 -0.37
CA ASN A 37 5.86 9.30 0.18
C ASN A 37 4.94 9.21 1.41
N ILE A 38 4.51 8.00 1.79
CA ILE A 38 3.67 7.82 2.98
C ILE A 38 4.57 7.71 4.21
N ASP A 39 4.33 8.59 5.18
CA ASP A 39 5.07 8.58 6.44
C ASP A 39 4.52 7.47 7.38
N PRO A 40 5.33 6.45 7.72
CA PRO A 40 4.94 5.40 8.64
C PRO A 40 4.78 5.88 10.11
N SER A 41 5.13 7.13 10.41
CA SER A 41 5.08 7.72 11.76
C SER A 41 3.74 8.37 12.13
N SER A 42 2.75 8.42 11.23
CA SER A 42 1.41 8.91 11.60
C SER A 42 0.76 7.94 12.61
N GLU A 43 0.22 8.48 13.71
CA GLU A 43 -0.39 7.74 14.83
C GLU A 43 -1.55 6.80 14.41
N SER A 44 -1.98 6.87 13.15
CA SER A 44 -3.00 6.02 12.54
C SER A 44 -2.51 4.63 12.12
N LEU A 45 -1.22 4.32 12.29
CA LEU A 45 -0.57 3.13 11.73
C LEU A 45 -0.29 2.02 12.74
N SER A 46 -1.30 1.68 13.55
CA SER A 46 -1.26 0.53 14.46
C SER A 46 -1.02 -0.82 13.77
N CYS A 47 -1.12 -0.90 12.43
CA CYS A 47 -0.82 -2.10 11.64
C CYS A 47 0.54 -2.08 10.92
N VAL A 48 1.33 -1.00 10.97
CA VAL A 48 2.61 -0.90 10.23
C VAL A 48 3.83 -1.10 11.13
N LEU A 49 3.76 -0.70 12.40
CA LEU A 49 4.88 -0.79 13.34
C LEU A 49 4.57 -1.77 14.48
N LEU A 50 5.47 -2.73 14.69
CA LEU A 50 5.56 -3.44 15.97
C LEU A 50 6.07 -2.46 17.03
N ARG A 51 5.14 -1.83 17.75
CA ARG A 51 5.50 -1.03 18.93
C ARG A 51 5.91 -2.00 20.04
N SER A 52 7.16 -1.92 20.50
CA SER A 52 7.55 -2.56 21.75
C SER A 52 6.74 -1.91 22.88
N GLU A 53 5.76 -2.64 23.42
CA GLU A 53 5.05 -2.21 24.62
C GLU A 53 5.99 -2.36 25.84
N ILE A 54 6.76 -1.32 26.15
CA ILE A 54 7.22 -1.14 27.53
C ILE A 54 5.99 -0.65 28.31
N LYS A 55 5.24 -1.61 28.89
CA LYS A 55 4.07 -1.33 29.71
C LYS A 55 4.51 -0.63 31.00
N GLU A 56 4.33 0.69 31.07
CA GLU A 56 3.99 1.31 32.35
C GLU A 56 2.47 1.28 32.51
N THR A 57 2.05 0.48 33.48
CA THR A 57 0.68 0.21 33.90
C THR A 57 -0.10 1.48 34.21
N LYS A 58 -1.11 1.81 33.39
CA LYS A 58 -2.29 2.58 33.86
C LYS A 58 -3.57 1.93 33.35
N LYS A 59 -4.40 1.53 34.31
CA LYS A 59 -5.74 0.94 34.13
C LYS A 59 -6.63 1.85 33.28
N SER A 60 -7.28 1.29 32.27
CA SER A 60 -8.68 1.62 32.01
C SER A 60 -9.41 0.40 31.44
N LYS A 61 -10.60 0.17 32.00
CA LYS A 61 -11.64 -0.70 31.46
C LYS A 61 -12.10 -0.11 30.13
N GLU A 62 -12.33 -0.97 29.13
CA GLU A 62 -13.55 -0.96 28.30
C GLU A 62 -13.61 -2.18 27.36
N VAL A 63 -14.49 -3.09 27.78
CA VAL A 63 -15.42 -3.95 27.04
C VAL A 63 -15.32 -3.95 25.49
N LEU A 64 -15.07 -5.14 24.93
CA LEU A 64 -15.34 -5.49 23.54
C LEU A 64 -16.83 -5.30 23.21
N ASP A 65 -17.14 -4.58 22.13
CA ASP A 65 -18.31 -4.91 21.31
C ASP A 65 -18.04 -4.55 19.85
N PHE A 66 -17.92 -5.57 19.00
CA PHE A 66 -17.90 -5.43 17.55
C PHE A 66 -18.74 -6.56 16.95
N LEU A 67 -19.68 -6.15 16.10
CA LEU A 67 -20.40 -6.87 15.02
C LEU A 67 -21.92 -6.97 15.23
N ALA A 68 -22.67 -5.99 14.68
CA ALA A 68 -23.76 -6.24 13.72
C ALA A 68 -24.44 -4.92 13.30
N ALA A 69 -24.62 -4.73 11.99
CA ALA A 69 -25.61 -3.83 11.39
C ALA A 69 -26.71 -4.71 10.74
N PRO A 70 -27.79 -4.19 10.11
CA PRO A 70 -28.38 -2.83 10.08
C PRO A 70 -29.92 -2.83 10.38
N GLN A 71 -30.58 -1.66 10.40
CA GLN A 71 -31.79 -1.32 9.61
C GLN A 71 -32.50 -0.03 10.09
N SER A 72 -33.38 0.46 9.21
CA SER A 72 -33.98 1.79 9.03
C SER A 72 -34.89 2.31 10.15
N ASP A 73 -35.08 3.64 10.23
CA ASP A 73 -36.38 4.29 9.99
C ASP A 73 -36.33 5.82 10.11
N LEU A 74 -37.32 6.45 9.47
CA LEU A 74 -37.53 7.87 9.16
C LEU A 74 -37.89 8.77 10.36
N VAL A 75 -37.87 10.09 10.07
CA VAL A 75 -38.75 11.20 10.57
C VAL A 75 -38.09 12.31 11.41
N ASN A 76 -37.76 13.41 10.71
CA ASN A 76 -38.19 14.81 10.91
C ASN A 76 -38.38 15.39 12.35
N ALA A 77 -37.70 16.51 12.66
CA ALA A 77 -38.31 17.82 13.00
C ALA A 77 -37.34 18.78 13.71
N ASN A 78 -37.45 20.06 13.33
CA ASN A 78 -36.73 21.25 13.78
C ASN A 78 -36.82 21.51 15.30
N ASN A 79 -35.80 22.15 15.88
CA ASN A 79 -36.04 23.35 16.68
C ASN A 79 -34.79 24.24 16.86
N VAL A 80 -35.02 25.51 16.55
CA VAL A 80 -34.16 26.69 16.71
C VAL A 80 -34.15 27.10 18.17
N LEU A 81 -32.98 27.43 18.72
CA LEU A 81 -32.89 28.40 19.82
C LEU A 81 -31.60 29.23 19.68
N MET A 82 -31.81 30.51 19.40
CA MET A 82 -30.82 31.58 19.43
C MET A 82 -30.51 31.96 20.89
N SER A 83 -29.26 32.25 21.23
CA SER A 83 -28.88 33.31 22.17
C SER A 83 -27.42 33.69 21.96
N GLU A 84 -27.20 35.01 21.90
CA GLU A 84 -26.04 35.74 21.39
C GLU A 84 -25.11 36.18 22.56
N PRO A 85 -24.08 37.02 22.37
CA PRO A 85 -22.67 36.66 22.57
C PRO A 85 -22.06 37.23 23.87
N ALA A 86 -20.99 36.59 24.37
CA ALA A 86 -20.10 37.19 25.37
C ALA A 86 -18.65 37.08 24.93
N SER A 87 -18.00 38.24 24.90
CA SER A 87 -16.67 38.51 24.35
C SER A 87 -15.54 38.23 25.37
N GLY A 88 -14.51 37.51 24.91
CA GLY A 88 -13.11 37.55 25.41
C GLY A 88 -12.63 36.33 26.21
N PRO A 89 -11.32 35.94 26.18
CA PRO A 89 -10.22 36.29 25.28
C PRO A 89 -9.89 35.11 24.33
N ALA A 90 -10.08 35.30 23.03
CA ALA A 90 -10.05 34.24 22.01
C ALA A 90 -8.67 33.96 21.37
N ASP A 91 -7.56 34.45 21.94
CA ASP A 91 -6.29 34.53 21.19
C ASP A 91 -5.20 33.52 21.58
N LEU A 92 -5.49 32.52 22.44
CA LEU A 92 -4.55 31.43 22.74
C LEU A 92 -5.10 30.01 22.54
N LEU A 93 -6.37 29.86 22.13
CA LEU A 93 -7.01 28.56 21.87
C LEU A 93 -7.27 28.26 20.38
N LEU A 94 -7.01 29.21 19.49
CA LEU A 94 -7.22 29.03 18.04
C LEU A 94 -6.00 28.43 17.32
N GLN A 95 -4.80 28.49 17.90
CA GLN A 95 -3.62 27.85 17.32
C GLN A 95 -3.65 26.32 17.50
N SER A 96 -4.12 25.84 18.66
CA SER A 96 -4.17 24.40 18.99
C SER A 96 -5.32 23.64 18.34
N THR A 97 -6.34 24.33 17.85
CA THR A 97 -7.50 23.73 17.17
C THR A 97 -7.33 23.64 15.66
N LEU A 98 -6.59 24.55 15.03
CA LEU A 98 -6.24 24.47 13.59
C LEU A 98 -5.23 23.34 13.30
N ASP A 99 -4.26 23.12 14.18
CA ASP A 99 -3.29 22.01 14.03
C ASP A 99 -3.95 20.64 14.29
N ALA A 100 -4.91 20.56 15.21
CA ALA A 100 -5.63 19.31 15.51
C ALA A 100 -6.64 18.92 14.42
N VAL A 101 -7.25 19.88 13.72
CA VAL A 101 -8.15 19.64 12.60
C VAL A 101 -7.36 19.27 11.34
N ASN A 102 -6.24 19.94 11.04
CA ASN A 102 -5.35 19.57 9.93
C ASN A 102 -4.67 18.20 10.16
N LYS A 103 -4.25 17.89 11.39
CA LYS A 103 -3.65 16.59 11.73
C LYS A 103 -4.65 15.44 11.56
N LYS A 104 -5.90 15.60 11.99
CA LYS A 104 -6.96 14.58 11.80
C LYS A 104 -7.35 14.35 10.34
N GLU A 105 -7.22 15.35 9.46
CA GLU A 105 -7.45 15.18 8.02
C GLU A 105 -6.26 14.52 7.31
N MET A 106 -5.02 14.87 7.65
CA MET A 106 -3.82 14.20 7.15
C MET A 106 -3.78 12.72 7.56
N ASP A 107 -4.05 12.42 8.82
CA ASP A 107 -4.04 11.06 9.36
C ASP A 107 -5.03 10.12 8.64
N LYS A 108 -6.23 10.62 8.28
CA LYS A 108 -7.22 9.86 7.50
C LYS A 108 -6.81 9.69 6.04
N LYS A 109 -6.16 10.70 5.47
CA LYS A 109 -5.66 10.67 4.09
C LYS A 109 -4.55 9.63 3.96
N ASP A 110 -3.62 9.57 4.92
CA ASP A 110 -2.50 8.63 4.88
C ASP A 110 -2.95 7.18 5.10
N ALA A 111 -3.93 6.94 5.99
CA ALA A 111 -4.57 5.64 6.14
C ALA A 111 -5.28 5.19 4.85
N PHE A 112 -5.95 6.11 4.15
CA PHE A 112 -6.56 5.83 2.84
C PHE A 112 -5.50 5.53 1.78
N LEU A 113 -4.42 6.31 1.72
CA LEU A 113 -3.34 6.13 0.75
C LEU A 113 -2.63 4.78 0.94
N ASN A 114 -2.40 4.33 2.19
CA ASN A 114 -1.85 3.00 2.45
C ASN A 114 -2.76 1.89 1.93
N ARG A 115 -4.07 1.99 2.18
CA ARG A 115 -5.04 1.04 1.64
C ARG A 115 -5.08 1.08 0.11
N ALA A 116 -4.92 2.26 -0.48
CA ALA A 116 -4.85 2.43 -1.93
C ALA A 116 -3.59 1.79 -2.51
N VAL A 117 -2.42 1.94 -1.88
CA VAL A 117 -1.18 1.26 -2.31
C VAL A 117 -1.37 -0.25 -2.35
N LEU A 118 -1.97 -0.85 -1.31
CA LEU A 118 -2.24 -2.29 -1.30
C LEU A 118 -3.19 -2.71 -2.42
N LEU A 119 -4.24 -1.92 -2.66
CA LEU A 119 -5.17 -2.17 -3.75
C LEU A 119 -4.48 -2.09 -5.12
N TYR A 120 -3.61 -1.08 -5.34
CA TYR A 120 -2.87 -0.95 -6.59
C TYR A 120 -1.85 -2.08 -6.78
N VAL A 121 -1.17 -2.50 -5.72
CA VAL A 121 -0.28 -3.68 -5.76
C VAL A 121 -1.08 -4.92 -6.14
N ASP A 122 -2.26 -5.13 -5.59
CA ASP A 122 -3.14 -6.27 -5.90
C ASP A 122 -3.59 -6.25 -7.38
N VAL A 123 -4.07 -5.09 -7.85
CA VAL A 123 -4.49 -4.90 -9.25
C VAL A 123 -3.34 -5.13 -10.22
N ASP A 124 -2.15 -4.60 -9.92
CA ASP A 124 -0.95 -4.83 -10.72
C ASP A 124 -0.59 -6.32 -10.78
N CYS A 125 -0.66 -7.05 -9.66
CA CYS A 125 -0.38 -8.49 -9.65
C CYS A 125 -1.31 -9.25 -10.60
N TYR A 126 -2.62 -9.01 -10.52
CA TYR A 126 -3.58 -9.70 -11.39
C TYR A 126 -3.46 -9.31 -12.86
N LEU A 127 -3.12 -8.05 -13.14
CA LEU A 127 -2.81 -7.57 -14.49
C LEU A 127 -1.57 -8.30 -15.04
N LEU A 128 -0.49 -8.31 -14.28
CA LEU A 128 0.77 -8.95 -14.63
C LEU A 128 0.63 -10.46 -14.77
N GLU A 129 -0.04 -11.13 -13.85
CA GLU A 129 -0.21 -12.59 -13.88
C GLU A 129 -0.91 -13.06 -15.16
N SER A 130 -1.84 -12.27 -15.69
CA SER A 130 -2.53 -12.60 -16.93
C SER A 130 -1.78 -12.17 -18.20
N MET A 131 -0.94 -11.13 -18.13
CA MET A 131 -0.16 -10.65 -19.27
C MET A 131 1.20 -11.38 -19.45
N LEU A 132 1.83 -11.77 -18.35
CA LEU A 132 3.16 -12.38 -18.30
C LEU A 132 3.16 -13.90 -18.48
N GLN A 133 2.02 -14.49 -18.83
CA GLN A 133 1.97 -15.89 -19.28
C GLN A 133 2.76 -16.09 -20.58
N ASN A 134 2.93 -15.02 -21.36
CA ASN A 134 3.78 -15.01 -22.54
C ASN A 134 5.24 -14.69 -22.17
N VAL A 135 6.16 -15.62 -22.46
CA VAL A 135 7.59 -15.46 -22.21
C VAL A 135 8.16 -14.19 -22.86
N ALA A 136 7.71 -13.81 -24.05
CA ALA A 136 8.19 -12.62 -24.76
C ALA A 136 7.77 -11.29 -24.09
N HIS A 137 6.73 -11.30 -23.25
CA HIS A 137 6.31 -10.14 -22.45
C HIS A 137 7.10 -10.10 -21.15
N SER A 138 7.30 -11.25 -20.51
CA SER A 138 8.17 -11.38 -19.33
C SER A 138 9.60 -10.94 -19.60
N GLN A 139 10.18 -11.31 -20.75
CA GLN A 139 11.54 -10.91 -21.12
C GLN A 139 11.66 -9.40 -21.30
N TYR A 140 10.64 -8.80 -21.91
CA TYR A 140 10.60 -7.36 -22.11
C TYR A 140 10.47 -6.61 -20.78
N LEU A 141 9.60 -7.09 -19.88
CA LEU A 141 9.44 -6.51 -18.54
C LEU A 141 10.76 -6.58 -17.74
N THR A 142 11.45 -7.72 -17.79
CA THR A 142 12.77 -7.89 -17.15
C THR A 142 13.83 -6.97 -17.76
N SER A 143 13.83 -6.81 -19.09
CA SER A 143 14.77 -5.91 -19.78
C SER A 143 14.58 -4.45 -19.38
N MET A 144 13.36 -4.06 -19.01
CA MET A 144 13.01 -2.72 -18.53
C MET A 144 13.19 -2.55 -17.01
N GLN A 145 13.84 -3.49 -16.33
CA GLN A 145 13.99 -3.51 -14.85
C GLN A 145 12.63 -3.45 -14.11
N GLY A 146 11.55 -3.86 -14.78
CA GLY A 146 10.20 -3.85 -14.19
C GLY A 146 10.09 -4.80 -13.00
N PHE A 147 10.89 -5.86 -13.00
CA PHE A 147 10.93 -6.82 -11.90
C PHE A 147 11.65 -6.26 -10.67
N ASP A 148 12.73 -5.49 -10.84
CA ASP A 148 13.43 -4.81 -9.73
C ASP A 148 12.49 -3.82 -9.02
N ILE A 149 11.70 -3.07 -9.79
CA ILE A 149 10.67 -2.18 -9.24
C ILE A 149 9.61 -3.00 -8.49
N LYS A 150 9.16 -4.12 -9.06
CA LYS A 150 8.18 -5.01 -8.42
C LYS A 150 8.67 -5.55 -7.07
N LEU A 151 9.93 -5.96 -6.96
CA LEU A 151 10.52 -6.36 -5.69
C LEU A 151 10.66 -5.17 -4.72
N SER A 152 11.02 -3.99 -5.24
CA SER A 152 11.11 -2.76 -4.45
C SER A 152 9.77 -2.36 -3.84
N LEU A 153 8.65 -2.67 -4.49
CA LEU A 153 7.31 -2.47 -3.91
C LEU A 153 7.16 -3.23 -2.59
N LEU A 154 7.70 -4.44 -2.48
CA LEU A 154 7.63 -5.26 -1.26
C LEU A 154 8.48 -4.73 -0.10
N ARG A 155 9.37 -3.76 -0.36
CA ARG A 155 10.21 -3.09 0.64
C ARG A 155 9.67 -1.72 1.07
N LEU A 156 8.50 -1.32 0.55
CA LEU A 156 7.97 0.01 0.84
C LEU A 156 7.61 0.16 2.32
N PRO A 157 7.92 1.31 2.94
CA PRO A 157 7.56 1.58 4.34
C PRO A 157 6.03 1.65 4.54
N SER A 158 5.27 1.88 3.46
CA SER A 158 3.80 1.86 3.44
C SER A 158 3.19 0.45 3.54
N ILE A 159 4.01 -0.61 3.46
CA ILE A 159 3.49 -1.98 3.56
C ILE A 159 3.19 -2.30 5.03
N PRO A 160 1.96 -2.76 5.34
CA PRO A 160 1.59 -3.09 6.70
C PRO A 160 2.29 -4.37 7.16
N TYR A 161 2.51 -4.48 8.47
CA TYR A 161 3.17 -5.63 9.08
C TYR A 161 2.42 -6.94 8.79
N ASN A 162 1.09 -6.91 8.75
CA ASN A 162 0.26 -8.07 8.42
C ASN A 162 0.12 -8.33 6.91
N PHE A 163 0.92 -7.69 6.05
CA PHE A 163 0.84 -7.80 4.59
C PHE A 163 0.79 -9.26 4.10
N LEU A 164 1.57 -10.15 4.72
CA LEU A 164 1.61 -11.58 4.37
C LEU A 164 0.23 -12.28 4.43
N THR A 165 -0.72 -11.74 5.18
CA THR A 165 -2.09 -12.27 5.29
C THR A 165 -3.05 -11.75 4.20
N THR A 166 -2.65 -10.71 3.47
CA THR A 166 -3.49 -10.00 2.50
C THR A 166 -3.61 -10.72 1.15
N THR A 167 -4.63 -10.36 0.36
CA THR A 167 -4.78 -10.83 -1.03
C THR A 167 -3.62 -10.36 -1.91
N ALA A 168 -3.17 -9.12 -1.71
CA ALA A 168 -2.05 -8.52 -2.44
C ALA A 168 -0.75 -9.33 -2.28
N ALA A 169 -0.46 -9.86 -1.09
CA ALA A 169 0.70 -10.72 -0.87
C ALA A 169 0.59 -12.05 -1.62
N LYS A 170 -0.60 -12.69 -1.61
CA LYS A 170 -0.86 -13.91 -2.37
C LYS A 170 -0.74 -13.69 -3.87
N ALA A 171 -1.30 -12.59 -4.38
CA ALA A 171 -1.22 -12.20 -5.79
C ALA A 171 0.23 -11.88 -6.20
N SER A 172 0.99 -11.20 -5.34
CA SER A 172 2.42 -10.93 -5.54
C SER A 172 3.23 -12.23 -5.63
N ALA A 173 3.02 -13.15 -4.69
CA ALA A 173 3.68 -14.45 -4.70
C ALA A 173 3.33 -15.27 -5.96
N SER A 174 2.06 -15.24 -6.40
CA SER A 174 1.67 -15.93 -7.64
C SER A 174 2.36 -15.32 -8.87
N THR A 175 2.43 -13.99 -8.94
CA THR A 175 3.12 -13.26 -10.03
C THR A 175 4.61 -13.58 -10.07
N ILE A 176 5.29 -13.57 -8.92
CA ILE A 176 6.70 -13.95 -8.82
C ILE A 176 6.89 -15.41 -9.25
N ARG A 177 6.03 -16.32 -8.78
CA ARG A 177 6.08 -17.73 -9.18
C ARG A 177 5.89 -17.92 -10.69
N LEU A 178 4.98 -17.17 -11.31
CA LEU A 178 4.78 -17.18 -12.76
C LEU A 178 6.05 -16.70 -13.48
N LEU A 179 6.62 -15.58 -13.03
CA LEU A 179 7.84 -15.03 -13.59
C LEU A 179 9.02 -16.02 -13.49
N THR A 180 9.21 -16.65 -12.33
CA THR A 180 10.23 -17.69 -12.13
C THR A 180 10.01 -18.91 -13.04
N LYS A 181 8.76 -19.28 -13.34
CA LYS A 181 8.48 -20.35 -14.32
C LYS A 181 8.83 -19.96 -15.74
N THR A 182 8.63 -18.70 -16.11
CA THR A 182 8.91 -18.21 -17.47
C THR A 182 10.39 -17.90 -17.71
N LEU A 183 11.07 -17.31 -16.74
CA LEU A 183 12.45 -16.83 -16.81
C LEU A 183 13.20 -17.17 -15.52
N PRO A 184 13.48 -18.45 -15.26
CA PRO A 184 14.01 -18.89 -13.98
C PRO A 184 15.37 -18.27 -13.66
N ARG A 185 16.27 -18.17 -14.63
CA ARG A 185 17.65 -17.71 -14.38
C ARG A 185 17.70 -16.22 -14.07
N GLU A 186 17.02 -15.42 -14.87
CA GLU A 186 16.99 -13.97 -14.76
C GLU A 186 16.32 -13.55 -13.45
N ILE A 187 15.16 -14.14 -13.16
CA ILE A 187 14.36 -13.80 -11.98
C ILE A 187 15.06 -14.25 -10.70
N LEU A 188 15.60 -15.49 -10.66
CA LEU A 188 16.36 -15.94 -9.49
C LEU A 188 17.62 -15.11 -9.26
N SER A 189 18.30 -14.67 -10.33
CA SER A 189 19.46 -13.79 -10.20
C SER A 189 19.08 -12.47 -9.53
N VAL A 190 17.97 -11.84 -9.95
CA VAL A 190 17.50 -10.58 -9.37
C VAL A 190 17.05 -10.78 -7.92
N VAL A 191 16.26 -11.83 -7.62
CA VAL A 191 15.85 -12.13 -6.24
C VAL A 191 17.05 -12.38 -5.33
N MET A 192 18.05 -13.14 -5.81
CA MET A 192 19.22 -13.46 -5.00
C MET A 192 20.08 -12.22 -4.73
N LYS A 193 20.25 -11.33 -5.72
CA LYS A 193 20.91 -10.03 -5.53
C LYS A 193 20.17 -9.18 -4.50
N GLN A 194 18.85 -9.14 -4.60
CA GLN A 194 18.03 -8.39 -3.65
C GLN A 194 18.17 -8.94 -2.22
N LEU A 195 18.08 -10.26 -2.06
CA LEU A 195 18.25 -10.92 -0.78
C LEU A 195 19.63 -10.66 -0.16
N GLN A 196 20.69 -10.68 -0.97
CA GLN A 196 22.04 -10.37 -0.51
C GLN A 196 22.15 -8.92 -0.04
N SER A 197 21.53 -7.97 -0.76
CA SER A 197 21.45 -6.57 -0.33
C SER A 197 20.72 -6.45 1.00
N ASP A 198 19.55 -7.08 1.13
CA ASP A 198 18.72 -7.02 2.33
C ASP A 198 19.44 -7.65 3.53
N TRP A 199 20.21 -8.73 3.30
CA TRP A 199 21.03 -9.36 4.34
C TRP A 199 22.13 -8.45 4.87
N VAL A 200 22.76 -7.67 4.00
CA VAL A 200 23.75 -6.67 4.42
C VAL A 200 23.07 -5.55 5.22
N ASP A 201 21.90 -5.10 4.78
CA ASP A 201 21.13 -4.04 5.44
C ASP A 201 20.71 -4.43 6.88
N ILE A 202 20.31 -5.69 7.10
CA ILE A 202 19.90 -6.17 8.43
C ILE A 202 21.05 -6.65 9.31
N ARG A 203 22.27 -6.79 8.77
CA ARG A 203 23.43 -7.29 9.51
C ARG A 203 23.69 -6.53 10.83
N PRO A 204 23.67 -5.19 10.88
CA PRO A 204 23.96 -4.45 12.11
C PRO A 204 23.00 -4.80 13.25
N PHE A 205 21.73 -5.09 12.94
CA PHE A 205 20.76 -5.50 13.95
C PHE A 205 21.16 -6.82 14.64
N TRP A 206 21.63 -7.80 13.87
CA TRP A 206 22.06 -9.10 14.40
C TRP A 206 23.41 -9.04 15.11
N GLU A 207 24.30 -8.12 14.74
CA GLU A 207 25.58 -7.92 15.43
C GLU A 207 25.42 -7.20 16.77
N THR A 208 24.29 -6.50 16.98
CA THR A 208 23.95 -5.81 18.23
C THR A 208 23.12 -6.65 19.22
N LEU A 209 22.77 -7.88 18.85
CA LEU A 209 21.89 -8.79 19.59
C LEU A 209 22.70 -9.82 20.39
#